data_AF-A0A520G622-F1
#
_entry.id   AF-A0A520G622-F1
#
_cell.length_a   1.000
_cell.length_b   1.000
_cell.length_c   1.000
_cell.angle_alpha   90.00
_cell.angle_beta   90.00
_cell.angle_gamma   90.00
#
_symmetry.space_group_name_H-M   'P 1'
#
loop_
_entity.id
_entity.type
_entity.pdbx_description
1 polymer ?
#
loop_
_entity_poly.entity_id
_entity_poly.type
_entity_poly.pdbx_seq_one_letter_code
_entity_poly.pdbx_strand_id
1 'polypeptide(L)' 'MTTSLTLFTPSGAIAQAANLRRAAKRLGQLGFDVGIDTDALARQQRFGGADATRLAALH' A
#
# COMPACT_ATOMS: atom_id res chain seq x y z
N MET A 1 15.46 -13.40 -11.72
CA MET A 1 15.34 -11.99 -11.28
C MET A 1 13.89 -11.77 -10.89
N THR A 2 13.66 -11.30 -9.67
CA THR A 2 12.30 -11.06 -9.13
C THR A 2 11.99 -9.58 -9.32
N THR A 3 10.80 -9.25 -9.81
CA THR A 3 10.38 -7.85 -9.98
C THR A 3 9.85 -7.32 -8.65
N SER A 4 10.41 -6.20 -8.19
CA SER A 4 9.95 -5.53 -6.97
C SER A 4 8.64 -4.75 -7.21
N LEU A 5 7.74 -4.79 -6.23
CA LEU A 5 6.44 -4.11 -6.28
C LEU A 5 6.10 -3.55 -4.89
N THR A 6 5.81 -2.25 -4.82
CA THR A 6 5.40 -1.58 -3.56
C THR A 6 3.91 -1.27 -3.57
N LEU A 7 3.20 -1.67 -2.51
CA LEU A 7 1.81 -1.31 -2.28
C LEU A 7 1.71 -0.07 -1.39
N PHE A 8 1.03 0.97 -1.87
CA PHE A 8 0.79 2.23 -1.15
C PHE A 8 -0.64 2.76 -1.41
N THR A 9 -1.06 3.78 -0.66
CA THR A 9 -2.44 4.29 -0.66
C THR A 9 -2.52 5.77 -1.09
N PRO A 10 -2.51 6.07 -2.40
CA PRO A 10 -2.40 7.46 -2.89
C PRO A 10 -3.69 8.28 -2.76
N SER A 11 -4.82 7.65 -2.46
CA SER A 11 -6.14 8.27 -2.51
C SER A 11 -7.02 7.87 -1.31
N GLY A 12 -7.98 6.97 -1.49
CA GLY A 12 -8.95 6.57 -0.48
C GLY A 12 -8.36 5.65 0.58
N ALA A 13 -8.76 5.84 1.84
CA ALA A 13 -8.32 4.99 2.95
C ALA A 13 -8.77 3.53 2.74
N ILE A 14 -7.89 2.59 3.06
CA ILE A 14 -8.24 1.16 3.03
C ILE A 14 -9.26 0.86 4.14
N ALA A 15 -10.39 0.27 3.79
CA ALA A 15 -11.46 -0.05 4.75
C ALA A 15 -11.05 -1.14 5.75
N GLN A 16 -10.37 -2.19 5.26
CA GLN A 16 -9.94 -3.35 6.06
C GLN A 16 -8.50 -3.72 5.74
N ALA A 17 -7.63 -3.73 6.76
CA ALA A 17 -6.22 -4.09 6.61
C ALA A 17 -5.99 -5.51 6.07
N ALA A 18 -6.98 -6.41 6.23
CA ALA A 18 -6.94 -7.76 5.67
C ALA A 18 -6.87 -7.77 4.13
N ASN A 19 -7.44 -6.75 3.46
CA ASN A 19 -7.39 -6.65 2.00
C ASN A 19 -5.97 -6.34 1.51
N LEU A 20 -5.24 -5.45 2.21
CA LEU A 20 -3.84 -5.15 1.91
C LEU A 20 -2.94 -6.38 2.08
N ARG A 21 -3.08 -7.10 3.20
CA ARG A 21 -2.34 -8.35 3.43
C ARG A 21 -2.65 -9.43 2.38
N ARG A 22 -3.92 -9.54 1.97
CA ARG A 22 -4.35 -10.47 0.92
C ARG A 22 -3.72 -10.11 -0.43
N ALA A 23 -3.68 -8.83 -0.78
CA ALA A 23 -3.04 -8.35 -2.00
C ALA A 23 -1.55 -8.70 -2.02
N ALA A 24 -0.82 -8.37 -0.96
CA ALA A 24 0.61 -8.68 -0.84
C ALA A 24 0.89 -10.19 -0.98
N LYS A 25 0.12 -11.03 -0.29
CA LYS A 25 0.24 -12.49 -0.41
C LYS A 25 0.05 -12.98 -1.85
N ARG A 26 -1.00 -12.49 -2.53
CA ARG A 26 -1.33 -12.94 -3.90
C ARG A 26 -0.28 -12.48 -4.91
N LEU A 27 0.22 -11.25 -4.78
CA LEU A 27 1.29 -10.74 -5.63
C LEU A 27 2.61 -11.49 -5.38
N GLY A 28 2.92 -11.83 -4.14
CA GLY A 28 4.06 -12.71 -3.84
C GLY A 28 3.93 -14.09 -4.50
N GLN A 29 2.73 -14.67 -4.52
CA GLN A 29 2.46 -15.93 -5.22
C GLN A 29 2.62 -15.84 -6.74
N LEU A 30 2.50 -14.65 -7.32
CA LEU A 30 2.78 -14.38 -8.73
C LEU A 30 4.28 -14.15 -9.02
N GLY A 31 5.13 -14.22 -8.00
CA GLY A 31 6.58 -14.07 -8.14
C GLY A 31 7.08 -12.63 -8.04
N PHE A 32 6.31 -11.71 -7.45
CA PHE A 32 6.80 -10.37 -7.11
C PHE A 32 7.49 -10.36 -5.74
N ASP A 33 8.51 -9.53 -5.60
CA ASP A 33 9.06 -9.14 -4.30
C ASP A 33 8.24 -7.96 -3.79
N VAL A 34 7.32 -8.21 -2.85
CA VAL A 34 6.28 -7.25 -2.49
C VAL A 34 6.62 -6.52 -1.19
N GLY A 35 6.82 -5.21 -1.30
CA GLY A 35 6.85 -4.28 -0.17
C GLY A 35 5.47 -3.68 0.11
N ILE A 36 5.20 -3.37 1.38
CA ILE A 36 4.06 -2.56 1.79
C ILE A 36 4.62 -1.27 2.39
N ASP A 37 4.16 -0.14 1.88
CA ASP A 37 4.50 1.17 2.43
C ASP A 37 4.03 1.27 3.90
N THR A 38 4.86 1.89 4.76
CA THR A 38 4.60 1.95 6.20
C THR A 38 3.31 2.71 6.54
N ASP A 39 2.93 3.67 5.68
CA ASP A 39 1.74 4.50 5.83
C ASP A 39 0.56 4.00 4.98
N ALA A 40 0.65 2.81 4.37
CA ALA A 40 -0.42 2.26 3.52
C ALA A 40 -1.78 2.14 4.25
N LEU A 41 -1.78 2.07 5.59
CA LEU A 41 -3.00 2.03 6.42
C LEU A 41 -3.34 3.36 7.09
N ALA A 42 -2.57 4.43 6.83
CA ALA A 42 -2.86 5.76 7.34
C ALA A 42 -4.27 6.20 6.92
N ARG A 43 -4.93 6.98 7.78
CA ARG A 43 -6.28 7.46 7.52
C ARG A 43 -6.44 8.90 7.97
N GLN A 44 -6.89 9.74 7.03
CA GLN A 44 -7.36 11.08 7.28
C GLN A 44 -8.75 11.22 6.66
N GLN A 45 -9.80 11.09 7.48
CA GLN A 45 -11.18 10.99 7.01
C GLN A 45 -11.33 9.87 5.96
N ARG A 46 -11.65 10.22 4.71
CA ARG A 46 -11.78 9.27 3.59
C ARG A 46 -10.46 8.96 2.87
N PHE A 47 -9.37 9.63 3.21
CA PHE A 47 -8.08 9.54 2.51
C PHE A 47 -7.05 8.66 3.22
N GLY A 48 -6.14 8.07 2.44
CA GLY A 48 -5.01 7.25 2.89
C GLY A 48 -3.89 8.04 3.56
N GLY A 49 -4.23 8.84 4.57
CA GLY A 49 -3.32 9.77 5.25
C GLY A 49 -3.46 11.21 4.78
N ALA A 50 -2.64 12.09 5.35
CA ALA A 50 -2.57 13.50 4.98
C ALA A 50 -2.00 13.66 3.55
N ASP A 51 -2.17 14.83 2.95
CA ASP A 51 -1.61 15.14 1.63
C ASP A 51 -0.09 14.95 1.60
N ALA A 52 0.60 15.35 2.67
CA ALA A 52 2.04 15.15 2.82
C ALA A 52 2.42 13.65 2.86
N THR A 53 1.65 12.82 3.56
CA THR A 53 1.85 11.36 3.61
C THR A 53 1.69 10.72 2.23
N ARG A 54 0.63 11.10 1.50
CA ARG A 54 0.34 10.55 0.17
C ARG A 54 1.39 10.99 -0.87
N LEU A 55 1.94 12.21 -0.73
CA LEU A 55 3.03 12.70 -1.57
C LEU A 55 4.35 11.99 -1.25
N ALA A 56 4.66 11.76 0.03
CA ALA A 56 5.86 11.06 0.45
C ALA A 56 5.91 9.63 -0.10
N ALA A 57 4.77 8.95 -0.20
CA ALA A 57 4.69 7.58 -0.75
C ALA A 57 5.01 7.46 -2.26
N LEU A 58 5.18 8.58 -2.98
CA LEU A 58 5.50 8.60 -4.41
C LEU A 58 7.00 8.81 -4.72
N HIS A 59 7.81 9.19 -3.72
CA HIS A 59 9.22 9.54 -3.86
C HIS A 59 10.11 8.55 -3.11
#